data_AF-A0A944RM42-F1
#
_entry.id   AF-A0A944RM42-F1
#
_cell.length_a   1.000
_cell.length_b   1.000
_cell.length_c   1.000
_cell.angle_alpha   90.00
_cell.angle_beta   90.00
_cell.angle_gamma   90.00
#
_symmetry.space_group_name_H-M   'P 1'
#
loop_
_entity.id
_entity.type
_entity.pdbx_description
1 polymer ?
#
loop_
_entity_poly.entity_id
_entity_poly.type
_entity_poly.pdbx_seq_one_letter_code
_entity_poly.pdbx_strand_id
1 'polypeptide(L)'
;MQKLPVFLCLAGAVALLSGCESARKAFSEDKTSPDEFAVFSRPPLSLPPEYTLRPPKPGKGSLRGDETSAIAKRAVLSQAVRRSVPPKRPQGSPGVIALLRDTGGLDASPNIRATINDETSILSNQDQRFVDKLIFWVDEKEAGGTVVDAKKEQKRIQKTQALGKAITEGETPEVKIKRAKKGLLEF
;
A
#
# COMPACT_ATOMS: atom_id res chain seq x y z
N MET A 1 76.97 -44.07 3.80
CA MET A 1 76.02 -43.39 4.72
C MET A 1 74.85 -42.68 4.01
N GLN A 2 74.56 -42.93 2.73
CA GLN A 2 73.55 -42.17 1.98
C GLN A 2 72.13 -42.79 1.93
N LYS A 3 71.94 -44.01 2.45
CA LYS A 3 70.63 -44.72 2.40
C LYS A 3 69.73 -44.47 3.62
N LEU A 4 70.31 -43.96 4.71
CA LEU A 4 69.58 -43.59 5.94
C LEU A 4 68.60 -42.42 5.74
N PRO A 5 68.95 -41.30 5.04
CA PRO A 5 68.00 -40.21 4.85
C PRO A 5 66.85 -40.58 3.91
N VAL A 6 67.12 -41.44 2.91
CA VAL A 6 66.09 -41.90 1.96
C VAL A 6 65.05 -42.78 2.67
N PHE A 7 65.48 -43.67 3.57
CA PHE A 7 64.56 -44.49 4.37
C PHE A 7 63.75 -43.65 5.36
N LEU A 8 64.36 -42.61 5.96
CA LEU A 8 63.66 -41.69 6.86
C LEU A 8 62.58 -40.88 6.10
N CYS A 9 62.90 -40.39 4.90
CA CYS A 9 61.95 -39.67 4.06
C CYS A 9 60.80 -40.57 3.59
N LEU A 10 61.09 -41.83 3.23
CA LEU A 10 60.06 -42.77 2.80
C LEU A 10 59.12 -43.17 3.96
N ALA A 11 59.67 -43.40 5.16
CA ALA A 11 58.88 -43.67 6.36
C ALA A 11 58.02 -42.47 6.76
N GLY A 12 58.56 -41.24 6.64
CA GLY A 12 57.79 -40.01 6.86
C GLY A 12 56.64 -39.85 5.86
N ALA A 13 56.86 -40.16 4.58
CA ALA A 13 55.81 -40.10 3.56
C ALA A 13 54.67 -41.09 3.83
N VAL A 14 54.97 -42.32 4.25
CA VAL A 14 53.95 -43.33 4.59
C VAL A 14 53.15 -42.92 5.83
N ALA A 15 53.79 -42.32 6.84
CA ALA A 15 53.12 -41.80 8.02
C ALA A 15 52.19 -40.60 7.72
N LEU A 16 52.52 -39.78 6.72
CA LEU A 16 51.67 -38.67 6.30
C LEU A 16 50.43 -39.14 5.52
N LEU A 17 50.54 -40.23 4.75
CA LEU A 17 49.39 -40.79 4.00
C LEU A 17 48.37 -41.50 4.91
N SER A 18 48.80 -42.13 6.01
CA SER A 18 47.87 -42.81 6.94
C SER A 18 47.00 -41.83 7.75
N GLY A 19 47.42 -40.56 7.87
CA GLY A 19 46.65 -39.50 8.52
C GLY A 19 45.47 -38.98 7.68
N CYS A 20 45.52 -39.12 6.35
CA CYS A 20 44.48 -38.60 5.46
C CYS A 20 43.14 -39.34 5.60
N GLU A 21 43.14 -40.63 5.94
CA GLU A 21 41.89 -41.38 6.14
C GLU A 21 41.17 -40.95 7.44
N SER A 22 41.92 -40.70 8.51
CA SER A 22 41.35 -40.17 9.77
C SER A 22 40.86 -38.74 9.62
N ALA A 23 41.58 -37.89 8.87
CA ALA A 23 41.10 -36.55 8.52
C ALA A 23 39.82 -36.63 7.68
N ARG A 24 39.77 -37.54 6.70
CA ARG A 24 38.56 -37.76 5.89
C ARG A 24 37.38 -38.19 6.74
N LYS A 25 37.56 -39.06 7.74
CA LYS A 25 36.50 -39.50 8.65
C LYS A 25 36.05 -38.44 9.66
N ALA A 26 36.96 -37.57 10.08
CA ALA A 26 36.66 -36.44 10.97
C ALA A 26 35.95 -35.28 10.24
N PHE A 27 36.23 -35.07 8.95
CA PHE A 27 35.59 -34.03 8.13
C PHE A 27 34.42 -34.54 7.28
N SER A 28 34.32 -35.85 7.06
CA SER A 28 33.27 -36.52 6.30
C SER A 28 32.78 -37.69 7.14
N GLU A 29 31.84 -37.39 8.04
CA GLU A 29 31.04 -38.39 8.75
C GLU A 29 30.47 -39.38 7.73
N ASP A 30 30.65 -40.69 7.97
CA ASP A 30 30.21 -41.76 7.08
C ASP A 30 28.75 -41.49 6.69
N LYS A 31 28.52 -41.20 5.41
CA LYS A 31 27.24 -40.67 4.90
C LYS A 31 26.18 -41.76 4.98
N THR A 32 25.60 -41.91 6.16
CA THR A 32 24.47 -42.77 6.44
C THR A 32 23.25 -42.00 5.94
N SER A 33 22.77 -42.34 4.74
CA SER A 33 21.55 -41.77 4.19
C SER A 33 20.42 -41.98 5.20
N PRO A 34 19.74 -40.91 5.67
CA PRO A 34 18.58 -41.08 6.52
C PRO A 34 17.55 -41.94 5.81
N ASP A 35 16.89 -42.85 6.53
CA ASP A 35 15.86 -43.72 5.98
C ASP A 35 14.69 -42.87 5.45
N GLU A 36 14.64 -42.72 4.13
CA GLU A 36 13.66 -41.91 3.41
C GLU A 36 12.25 -42.50 3.44
N PHE A 37 12.09 -43.72 3.97
CA PHE A 37 10.80 -44.38 4.18
C PHE A 37 10.31 -44.34 5.64
N ALA A 38 11.05 -43.69 6.53
CA ALA A 38 10.64 -43.56 7.93
C ALA A 38 9.42 -42.62 8.06
N VAL A 39 8.24 -43.20 8.27
CA VAL A 39 7.00 -42.44 8.52
C VAL A 39 6.93 -42.04 10.00
N PHE A 40 7.22 -40.76 10.29
CA PHE A 40 7.01 -40.19 11.62
C PHE A 40 5.56 -39.76 11.81
N SER A 41 4.88 -40.32 12.82
CA SER A 41 3.54 -39.88 13.21
C SER A 41 3.62 -38.49 13.85
N ARG A 42 2.91 -37.52 13.26
CA ARG A 42 2.75 -36.18 13.85
C ARG A 42 1.62 -36.23 14.87
N PRO A 43 1.72 -35.50 16.01
CA PRO A 43 0.58 -35.31 16.87
C PRO A 43 -0.58 -34.73 16.04
N PRO A 44 -1.82 -35.22 16.22
CA PRO A 44 -2.95 -34.70 15.46
C PRO A 44 -3.05 -33.19 15.69
N LEU A 45 -3.39 -32.45 14.63
CA LEU A 45 -3.71 -31.03 14.75
C LEU A 45 -4.89 -30.91 15.71
N SER A 46 -4.63 -30.46 16.94
CA SER A 46 -5.69 -30.10 17.87
C SER A 46 -6.40 -28.89 17.28
N LEU A 47 -7.58 -29.10 16.69
CA LEU A 47 -8.45 -27.97 16.39
C LEU A 47 -8.66 -27.24 17.72
N PRO A 48 -8.35 -25.93 17.79
CA PRO A 48 -8.69 -25.15 18.97
C PRO A 48 -10.20 -25.29 19.21
N PRO A 49 -10.67 -25.24 20.47
CA PRO A 49 -12.09 -25.33 20.76
C PRO A 49 -12.79 -24.30 19.88
N GLU A 50 -13.74 -24.78 19.06
CA GLU A 50 -14.59 -23.93 18.23
C GLU A 50 -15.14 -22.84 19.15
N TYR A 51 -14.59 -21.62 19.03
CA TYR A 51 -15.21 -20.46 19.63
C TYR A 51 -16.54 -20.39 18.92
N THR A 52 -17.58 -20.83 19.61
CA THR A 52 -18.97 -20.70 19.20
C THR A 52 -19.26 -19.22 19.11
N LEU A 53 -18.81 -18.61 18.01
CA LEU A 53 -19.19 -17.30 17.59
C LEU A 53 -20.70 -17.31 17.70
N ARG A 54 -21.23 -16.40 18.52
CA ARG A 54 -22.65 -16.33 18.78
C ARG A 54 -23.35 -16.34 17.42
N PRO A 55 -24.21 -17.35 17.14
CA PRO A 55 -24.86 -17.45 15.85
C PRO A 55 -25.53 -16.10 15.54
N PRO A 56 -25.37 -15.58 14.31
CA PRO A 56 -25.99 -14.32 13.96
C PRO A 56 -27.48 -14.44 14.24
N LYS A 57 -28.05 -13.46 14.95
CA LYS A 57 -29.47 -13.48 15.27
C LYS A 57 -30.26 -13.55 13.95
N PRO A 58 -31.17 -14.52 13.77
CA PRO A 58 -31.97 -14.61 12.56
C PRO A 58 -32.68 -13.27 12.32
N GLY A 59 -32.55 -12.73 11.10
CA GLY A 59 -33.10 -11.43 10.71
C GLY A 59 -32.21 -10.20 10.94
N LYS A 60 -31.05 -10.32 11.59
CA LYS A 60 -30.03 -9.25 11.53
C LYS A 60 -29.22 -9.43 10.26
N GLY A 61 -29.15 -8.39 9.43
CA GLY A 61 -28.37 -8.39 8.19
C GLY A 61 -26.95 -8.89 8.41
N SER A 62 -26.40 -9.57 7.40
CA SER A 62 -25.03 -10.07 7.42
C SER A 62 -24.05 -8.98 7.85
N LEU A 63 -23.05 -9.34 8.66
CA LEU A 63 -21.95 -8.42 9.01
C LEU A 63 -21.00 -8.18 7.84
N ARG A 64 -21.15 -8.93 6.73
CA ARG A 64 -20.49 -8.61 5.47
C ARG A 64 -21.12 -7.32 4.97
N GLY A 65 -20.38 -6.21 5.08
CA GLY A 65 -20.80 -4.90 4.60
C GLY A 65 -21.28 -4.96 3.15
N ASP A 66 -22.06 -3.96 2.73
CA ASP A 66 -22.64 -3.88 1.39
C ASP A 66 -21.64 -4.33 0.30
N GLU A 67 -22.10 -5.13 -0.65
CA GLU A 67 -21.31 -5.60 -1.79
C GLU A 67 -20.57 -4.42 -2.45
N THR A 68 -19.25 -4.53 -2.55
CA THR A 68 -18.37 -3.44 -3.02
C THR A 68 -18.75 -2.95 -4.42
N SER A 69 -19.24 -3.85 -5.28
CA SER A 69 -19.75 -3.53 -6.61
C SER A 69 -21.02 -2.68 -6.57
N ALA A 70 -21.89 -2.87 -5.57
CA ALA A 70 -23.10 -2.08 -5.39
C ALA A 70 -22.77 -0.68 -4.85
N ILE A 71 -21.76 -0.57 -3.98
CA ILE A 71 -21.22 0.72 -3.51
C ILE A 71 -20.62 1.49 -4.69
N ALA A 72 -19.78 0.83 -5.51
CA ALA A 72 -19.13 1.45 -6.67
C ALA A 72 -20.15 1.92 -7.72
N LYS A 73 -21.15 1.09 -8.05
CA LYS A 73 -22.24 1.47 -8.96
C LYS A 73 -23.01 2.70 -8.45
N ARG A 74 -23.32 2.76 -7.16
CA ARG A 74 -23.99 3.93 -6.54
C ARG A 74 -23.11 5.19 -6.56
N ALA A 75 -21.81 5.05 -6.34
CA ALA A 75 -20.87 6.17 -6.39
C ALA A 75 -20.76 6.77 -7.81
N VAL A 76 -20.75 5.90 -8.84
CA VAL A 76 -20.67 6.32 -10.25
C VAL A 76 -22.00 6.89 -10.77
N LEU A 77 -23.14 6.30 -10.39
CA LEU A 77 -24.46 6.62 -10.94
C LEU A 77 -25.13 7.86 -10.33
N SER A 78 -24.39 8.92 -10.01
CA SER A 78 -24.96 10.22 -9.60
C SER A 78 -25.71 10.25 -8.27
N GLN A 79 -25.09 9.75 -7.20
CA GLN A 79 -25.50 10.17 -5.86
C GLN A 79 -24.31 10.40 -4.94
N ALA A 80 -23.48 11.38 -5.32
CA ALA A 80 -22.84 12.26 -4.33
C ALA A 80 -23.94 13.10 -3.63
N VAL A 81 -24.94 12.42 -3.04
CA VAL A 81 -25.70 13.00 -1.95
C VAL A 81 -24.64 13.42 -0.95
N ARG A 82 -24.53 14.73 -0.74
CA ARG A 82 -23.98 15.29 0.49
C ARG A 82 -24.75 14.59 1.61
N ARG A 83 -24.24 13.45 2.04
CA ARG A 83 -24.93 12.58 2.97
C ARG A 83 -24.70 13.27 4.28
N SER A 84 -25.65 14.12 4.67
CA SER A 84 -25.95 14.37 6.06
C SER A 84 -26.24 13.00 6.66
N VAL A 85 -25.19 12.32 7.11
CA VAL A 85 -25.34 11.06 7.83
C VAL A 85 -26.11 11.44 9.09
N PRO A 86 -27.35 10.93 9.27
CA PRO A 86 -28.10 11.23 10.49
C PRO A 86 -27.26 10.81 11.69
N PRO A 87 -27.25 11.59 12.79
CA PRO A 87 -26.40 11.32 13.94
C PRO A 87 -26.66 9.88 14.41
N LYS A 88 -25.65 9.02 14.25
CA LYS A 88 -25.75 7.61 14.63
C LYS A 88 -25.73 7.58 16.14
N ARG A 89 -26.86 7.18 16.75
CA ARG A 89 -26.93 6.99 18.21
C ARG A 89 -25.80 6.06 18.64
N PRO A 90 -25.06 6.37 19.72
CA PRO A 90 -24.00 5.51 20.21
C PRO A 90 -24.57 4.12 20.53
N GLN A 91 -24.06 3.11 19.82
CA GLN A 91 -24.43 1.72 20.03
C GLN A 91 -23.27 1.05 20.75
N GLY A 92 -23.49 0.53 21.94
CA GLY A 92 -22.45 -0.11 22.74
C GLY A 92 -22.96 -0.61 24.07
N SER A 93 -22.10 -1.33 24.80
CA SER A 93 -22.34 -1.62 26.22
C SER A 93 -22.24 -0.32 27.03
N PRO A 94 -22.80 -0.28 28.25
CA PRO A 94 -22.72 0.89 29.13
C PRO A 94 -21.27 1.38 29.35
N GLY A 95 -20.31 0.44 29.44
CA GLY A 95 -18.89 0.78 29.58
C GLY A 95 -18.29 1.45 28.34
N VAL A 96 -18.66 1.01 27.13
CA VAL A 96 -18.21 1.65 25.88
C VAL A 96 -18.78 3.06 25.76
N ILE A 97 -20.03 3.27 26.18
CA ILE A 97 -20.66 4.60 26.18
C ILE A 97 -19.97 5.53 27.18
N ALA A 98 -19.56 5.03 28.36
CA ALA A 98 -18.79 5.81 29.33
C ALA A 98 -17.45 6.28 28.76
N LEU A 99 -16.68 5.37 28.15
CA LEU A 99 -15.40 5.72 27.49
C LEU A 99 -15.58 6.70 26.33
N LEU A 100 -16.63 6.54 25.52
CA LEU A 100 -16.94 7.48 24.42
C LEU A 100 -17.30 8.87 24.94
N ARG A 101 -17.96 8.95 26.10
CA ARG A 101 -18.25 10.23 26.76
C ARG A 101 -16.97 10.88 27.27
N ASP A 102 -16.10 10.12 27.93
CA ASP A 102 -14.86 10.64 28.51
C ASP A 102 -13.86 11.10 27.43
N THR A 103 -13.88 10.45 26.25
CA THR A 103 -13.04 10.81 25.10
C THR A 103 -13.67 11.87 24.18
N GLY A 104 -14.89 12.34 24.47
CA GLY A 104 -15.62 13.30 23.63
C GLY A 104 -16.10 12.72 22.28
N GLY A 105 -16.02 11.39 22.10
CA GLY A 105 -16.45 10.71 20.87
C GLY A 105 -17.95 10.80 20.58
N LEU A 106 -18.77 11.14 21.57
CA LEU A 106 -20.21 11.38 21.40
C LEU A 106 -20.53 12.68 20.66
N ASP A 107 -19.62 13.66 20.69
CA ASP A 107 -19.81 14.98 20.08
C ASP A 107 -19.17 15.08 18.69
N ALA A 108 -18.60 13.98 18.18
CA ALA A 108 -17.94 13.95 16.88
C ALA A 108 -18.91 14.26 15.74
N SER A 109 -18.52 15.18 14.85
CA SER A 109 -19.37 15.56 13.72
C SER A 109 -19.53 14.36 12.76
N PRO A 110 -20.76 14.03 12.32
CA PRO A 110 -20.99 12.90 11.40
C PRO A 110 -20.27 13.04 10.05
N ASN A 111 -19.93 14.29 9.69
CA ASN A 111 -19.30 14.65 8.41
C ASN A 111 -17.79 14.87 8.54
N ILE A 112 -17.14 14.53 9.67
CA ILE A 112 -15.71 14.82 9.89
C ILE A 112 -14.80 14.28 8.77
N ARG A 113 -15.16 13.13 8.17
CA ARG A 113 -14.41 12.57 7.03
C ARG A 113 -14.50 13.43 5.77
N ALA A 114 -15.65 14.04 5.52
CA ALA A 114 -15.82 14.96 4.40
C ALA A 114 -14.98 16.22 4.63
N THR A 115 -15.04 16.79 5.84
CA THR A 115 -14.22 17.95 6.21
C THR A 115 -12.72 17.67 6.07
N ILE A 116 -12.23 16.54 6.59
CA ILE A 116 -10.81 16.16 6.46
C ILE A 116 -10.43 15.99 4.99
N ASN A 117 -11.27 15.34 4.18
CA ASN A 117 -10.99 15.18 2.76
C ASN A 117 -10.94 16.53 2.03
N ASP A 118 -11.85 17.45 2.34
CA ASP A 118 -11.87 18.79 1.75
C ASP A 118 -10.59 19.55 2.12
N GLU A 119 -10.16 19.50 3.39
CA GLU A 119 -8.93 20.13 3.88
C GLU A 119 -7.66 19.49 3.29
N THR A 120 -7.60 18.16 3.21
CA THR A 120 -6.43 17.42 2.72
C THR A 120 -6.33 17.35 1.20
N SER A 121 -7.41 17.63 0.47
CA SER A 121 -7.42 17.65 -1.00
C SER A 121 -6.39 18.61 -1.61
N ILE A 122 -6.06 19.69 -0.90
CA ILE A 122 -5.07 20.68 -1.34
C ILE A 122 -3.64 20.11 -1.23
N LEU A 123 -3.36 19.35 -0.17
CA LEU A 123 -2.04 18.75 0.07
C LEU A 123 -1.73 17.66 -0.97
N SER A 124 -2.72 16.83 -1.31
CA SER A 124 -2.56 15.74 -2.28
C SER A 124 -2.10 16.24 -3.67
N ASN A 125 -2.50 17.45 -4.08
CA ASN A 125 -2.10 18.02 -5.38
C ASN A 125 -0.70 18.63 -5.37
N GLN A 126 -0.21 19.10 -4.23
CA GLN A 126 1.14 19.69 -4.12
C GLN A 126 2.22 18.62 -4.20
N ASP A 127 1.99 17.47 -3.56
CA ASP A 127 2.95 16.36 -3.54
C ASP A 127 3.22 15.80 -4.93
N GLN A 128 2.20 15.70 -5.80
CA GLN A 128 2.37 15.15 -7.16
C GLN A 128 3.37 15.96 -8.00
N ARG A 129 3.34 17.30 -7.94
CA ARG A 129 4.29 18.14 -8.71
C ARG A 129 5.73 18.01 -8.20
N PHE A 130 5.90 17.88 -6.89
CA PHE A 130 7.20 17.67 -6.28
C PHE A 130 7.77 16.29 -6.63
N VAL A 131 6.94 15.25 -6.52
CA VAL A 131 7.28 13.88 -6.89
C VAL A 131 7.58 13.76 -8.38
N ASP A 132 6.79 14.40 -9.26
CA ASP A 132 7.05 14.44 -10.69
C ASP A 132 8.38 15.13 -11.02
N LYS A 133 8.75 16.20 -10.30
CA LYS A 133 10.05 16.86 -10.47
C LYS A 133 11.21 15.94 -10.07
N LEU A 134 11.03 15.10 -9.05
CA LEU A 134 12.02 14.12 -8.61
C LEU A 134 12.15 12.95 -9.59
N ILE A 135 11.02 12.39 -10.05
CA ILE A 135 10.98 11.22 -10.94
C ILE A 135 11.39 11.60 -12.37
N PHE A 136 10.93 12.75 -12.86
CA PHE A 136 11.16 13.24 -14.22
C PHE A 136 12.13 14.44 -14.24
N TRP A 137 13.18 14.40 -13.42
CA TRP A 137 14.18 15.48 -13.37
C TRP A 137 14.91 15.61 -14.72
N VAL A 138 15.23 14.50 -15.40
CA VAL A 138 16.02 14.49 -16.64
C VAL A 138 15.14 14.65 -17.88
N ASP A 139 14.03 13.93 -17.95
CA ASP A 139 13.03 14.07 -19.00
C ASP A 139 11.94 15.04 -18.54
N GLU A 140 12.21 16.35 -18.64
CA GLU A 140 11.16 17.35 -18.49
C GLU A 140 10.12 17.14 -19.59
N LYS A 141 9.08 16.34 -19.32
CA LYS A 141 7.85 16.42 -20.09
C LYS A 141 7.45 17.89 -20.10
N GLU A 142 7.21 18.43 -21.30
CA GLU A 142 6.63 19.77 -21.42
C GLU A 142 5.47 19.83 -20.43
N ALA A 143 5.44 20.85 -19.59
CA ALA A 143 4.28 21.14 -18.75
C ALA A 143 3.13 21.59 -19.66
N GLY A 144 2.66 20.69 -20.54
CA GLY A 144 1.55 20.83 -21.46
C GLY A 144 0.23 20.66 -20.73
N GLY A 145 0.16 21.13 -19.48
CA GLY A 145 -1.11 21.42 -18.87
C GLY A 145 -1.66 22.64 -19.59
N THR A 146 -2.53 22.41 -20.57
CA THR A 146 -3.42 23.43 -21.07
C THR A 146 -4.26 23.93 -19.88
N VAL A 147 -3.87 25.08 -19.29
CA VAL A 147 -4.56 25.65 -18.13
C VAL A 147 -5.65 26.58 -18.64
N VAL A 148 -6.87 26.41 -18.15
CA VAL A 148 -7.99 27.30 -18.46
C VAL A 148 -7.74 28.69 -17.84
N ASP A 149 -7.90 29.76 -18.63
CA ASP A 149 -7.85 31.13 -18.13
C ASP A 149 -9.09 31.42 -17.28
N ALA A 150 -8.96 31.38 -15.96
CA ALA A 150 -10.08 31.57 -15.04
C ALA A 150 -10.85 32.88 -15.30
N LYS A 151 -10.15 33.98 -15.61
CA LYS A 151 -10.78 35.29 -15.82
C LYS A 151 -11.52 35.35 -17.16
N LYS A 152 -10.95 34.80 -18.22
CA LYS A 152 -11.64 34.76 -19.53
C LYS A 152 -12.79 33.76 -19.52
N GLU A 153 -12.65 32.63 -18.85
CA GLU A 153 -13.72 31.63 -18.74
C GLU A 153 -14.91 32.16 -17.96
N GLN A 154 -14.67 32.85 -16.84
CA GLN A 154 -15.75 33.51 -16.11
C GLN A 154 -16.50 34.53 -16.99
N LYS A 155 -15.78 35.32 -17.80
CA LYS A 155 -16.40 36.25 -18.75
C LYS A 155 -17.18 35.53 -19.85
N ARG A 156 -16.71 34.37 -20.32
CA ARG A 156 -17.43 33.54 -21.30
C ARG A 156 -18.75 33.06 -20.70
N ILE A 157 -18.71 32.46 -19.50
CA ILE A 157 -19.89 31.97 -18.79
C ILE A 157 -20.92 33.08 -18.61
N GLN A 158 -20.51 34.26 -18.14
CA GLN A 158 -21.42 35.40 -17.96
C GLN A 158 -22.09 35.83 -19.27
N LYS A 159 -21.33 35.89 -20.38
CA LYS A 159 -21.89 36.22 -21.70
C LYS A 159 -22.85 35.15 -22.20
N THR A 160 -22.50 33.88 -22.07
CA THR A 160 -23.34 32.75 -22.49
C THR A 160 -24.65 32.68 -21.69
N GLN A 161 -24.58 32.95 -20.39
CA GLN A 161 -25.76 33.06 -19.51
C GLN A 161 -26.65 34.25 -19.91
N ALA A 162 -26.06 35.41 -20.20
CA ALA A 162 -26.80 36.59 -20.67
C ALA A 162 -27.48 36.36 -22.04
N LEU A 163 -26.89 35.51 -22.88
CA LEU A 163 -27.43 35.10 -24.18
C LEU A 163 -28.43 33.95 -24.10
N GLY A 164 -28.67 33.37 -22.91
CA GLY A 164 -29.62 32.26 -22.69
C GLY A 164 -29.19 30.93 -23.29
N LYS A 165 -27.91 30.75 -23.63
CA LYS A 165 -27.36 29.51 -24.21
C LYS A 165 -26.89 28.53 -23.15
N ALA A 166 -26.66 27.28 -23.55
CA ALA A 166 -26.10 26.26 -22.66
C ALA A 166 -24.64 26.60 -22.28
N ILE A 167 -24.26 26.35 -21.01
CA ILE A 167 -22.92 26.69 -20.45
C ILE A 167 -21.77 26.00 -21.23
N THR A 168 -22.05 24.84 -21.81
CA THR A 168 -21.11 24.01 -22.58
C THR A 168 -20.87 24.53 -24.00
N GLU A 169 -21.56 25.60 -24.42
CA GLU A 169 -21.44 26.12 -25.77
C GLU A 169 -20.28 27.12 -25.91
N GLY A 170 -19.34 26.82 -26.81
CA GLY A 170 -18.16 27.63 -27.12
C GLY A 170 -16.85 27.01 -26.62
N GLU A 171 -15.74 27.50 -27.17
CA GLU A 171 -14.40 27.05 -26.78
C GLU A 171 -14.00 27.64 -25.42
N THR A 172 -13.46 26.79 -24.54
CA THR A 172 -12.90 27.19 -23.26
C THR A 172 -11.60 27.97 -23.53
N PRO A 173 -11.41 29.19 -22.99
CA PRO A 173 -10.21 29.96 -23.21
C PRO A 173 -9.03 29.34 -22.45
N GLU A 174 -8.01 28.92 -23.19
CA GLU A 174 -6.83 28.26 -22.68
C GLU A 174 -5.61 29.20 -22.65
N VAL A 175 -4.81 29.11 -21.59
CA VAL A 175 -3.48 29.70 -21.51
C VAL A 175 -2.45 28.58 -21.63
N LYS A 176 -1.68 28.61 -22.72
CA LYS A 176 -0.46 27.82 -22.83
C LYS A 176 0.64 28.54 -22.05
N ILE A 177 1.00 28.02 -20.89
CA ILE A 177 2.13 28.53 -20.11
C ILE A 177 3.41 28.08 -20.83
N LYS A 178 3.99 28.95 -21.65
CA LYS A 178 5.31 28.72 -22.22
C LYS A 178 6.35 28.92 -21.11
N ARG A 179 7.11 27.88 -20.77
CA ARG A 179 8.27 28.05 -19.88
C ARG A 179 9.32 28.92 -20.58
N ALA A 180 9.88 29.88 -19.84
CA ALA A 180 11.07 30.60 -20.30
C ALA A 180 12.21 29.58 -20.50
N LYS A 181 13.00 29.73 -21.57
CA LYS A 181 14.19 28.89 -21.79
C LYS A 181 15.13 29.07 -20.60
N LYS A 182 15.45 27.96 -19.90
CA LYS A 182 16.56 27.93 -18.95
C LYS A 182 17.83 28.40 -19.65
N GLY A 183 18.52 29.37 -19.06
CA GLY A 183 19.88 29.74 -19.47
C GLY A 183 20.85 28.60 -19.16
N LEU A 184 21.98 28.53 -19.89
CA LEU A 184 23.00 27.48 -19.78
C LEU A 184 23.59 27.30 -18.36
N LEU A 185 23.30 28.21 -17.42
CA LEU A 185 23.80 28.24 -16.05
C LEU A 185 22.68 28.18 -14.99
N GLU A 186 21.42 28.03 -15.39
CA GLU A 186 20.31 27.78 -14.46
C GLU A 186 20.04 26.26 -14.38
N PHE A 187 20.73 25.62 -13.44
CA PHE A 187 20.43 24.25 -13.01
C PHE A 187 19.10 24.20 -12.24
#